data_AF-A0A8T8CAW8-F1
#
_entry.id   AF-A0A8T8CAW8-F1
#
_cell.length_a   1.000
_cell.length_b   1.000
_cell.length_c   1.000
_cell.angle_alpha   90.00
_cell.angle_beta   90.00
_cell.angle_gamma   90.00
#
_symmetry.space_group_name_H-M   'P 1'
#
loop_
_entity.id
_entity.type
_entity.pdbx_description
1 polymer ?
#
loop_
_entity_poly.entity_id
_entity_poly.type
_entity_poly.pdbx_seq_one_letter_code
_entity_poly.pdbx_strand_id
1 'polypeptide(L)'
;MDSNNDAESGDYIWTPDAVALLGKLIDKEVAARLGIKKSAVFRERTARGIKTLSRNRVWTDEHLALLGKMCDVSLAKKLGIPKSSVASRRARSSIPPLNAPTEALQLPAEYRAQLGKVSDAKIAKEVGVSAPTIRSYRRKLGISATVEFVYPSEDLNELLGKDTDSNLAKRFGVTAACVWLRRKKAGIPPYSATTTTTHPERDRRTSTHRGR
;
A
#
# COMPACT_ATOMS: atom_id res chain seq x y z
N MET A 1 -38.90 0.60 -38.07
CA MET A 1 -38.30 1.61 -37.18
C MET A 1 -37.20 0.85 -36.47
N ASP A 2 -35.95 0.95 -36.88
CA ASP A 2 -35.18 2.19 -36.88
C ASP A 2 -34.22 2.30 -38.07
N SER A 3 -34.06 3.55 -38.48
CA SER A 3 -33.48 4.02 -39.73
C SER A 3 -32.05 3.53 -39.98
N ASN A 4 -31.86 2.95 -41.16
CA ASN A 4 -30.61 3.04 -41.90
C ASN A 4 -30.16 4.50 -41.90
N ASN A 5 -29.05 4.80 -41.23
CA ASN A 5 -28.30 6.02 -41.50
C ASN A 5 -27.11 5.63 -42.37
N ASP A 6 -27.43 5.43 -43.65
CA ASP A 6 -26.49 5.48 -44.77
C ASP A 6 -25.85 6.87 -44.80
N ALA A 7 -24.80 7.06 -44.01
CA ALA A 7 -23.88 8.18 -44.15
C ALA A 7 -22.64 7.65 -44.88
N GLU A 8 -22.70 7.87 -46.18
CA GLU A 8 -21.67 7.78 -47.21
C GLU A 8 -20.23 7.92 -46.72
N SER A 9 -19.34 7.22 -47.42
CA SER A 9 -17.92 7.51 -47.54
C SER A 9 -17.69 8.93 -48.08
N GLY A 10 -17.97 9.95 -47.27
CA GLY A 10 -17.55 11.31 -47.55
C GLY A 10 -16.05 11.40 -47.31
N ASP A 11 -15.28 11.64 -48.37
CA ASP A 11 -13.88 12.07 -48.27
C ASP A 11 -13.84 13.36 -47.44
N TYR A 12 -13.55 13.22 -46.15
CA TYR A 12 -13.34 14.36 -45.28
C TYR A 12 -12.15 15.17 -45.81
N ILE A 13 -12.38 16.44 -46.15
CA ILE A 13 -11.34 17.33 -46.67
C ILE A 13 -10.43 17.74 -45.51
N TRP A 14 -9.18 17.27 -45.56
CA TRP A 14 -8.16 17.61 -44.56
C TRP A 14 -7.66 19.04 -44.73
N THR A 15 -8.28 19.97 -43.99
CA THR A 15 -7.82 21.36 -43.90
C THR A 15 -6.47 21.46 -43.18
N PRO A 16 -5.67 22.52 -43.45
CA PRO A 16 -4.41 22.75 -42.73
C PRO A 16 -4.58 22.76 -41.20
N ASP A 17 -5.69 23.30 -40.71
CA ASP A 17 -6.05 23.29 -39.28
C ASP A 17 -6.30 21.87 -38.76
N ALA A 18 -7.03 21.04 -39.51
CA ALA A 18 -7.28 19.65 -39.13
C ALA A 18 -5.98 18.81 -39.13
N VAL A 19 -5.07 19.07 -40.07
CA VAL A 19 -3.75 18.45 -40.11
C VAL A 19 -2.88 18.91 -38.94
N ALA A 20 -2.97 20.18 -38.55
CA ALA A 20 -2.23 20.72 -37.40
C ALA A 20 -2.68 20.09 -36.05
N LEU A 21 -3.88 19.51 -35.98
CA LEU A 21 -4.36 18.76 -34.82
C LEU A 21 -3.78 17.33 -34.75
N LEU A 22 -3.39 16.74 -35.90
CA LEU A 22 -2.78 15.41 -35.95
C LEU A 22 -1.43 15.43 -35.25
N GLY A 23 -1.25 14.58 -34.23
CA GLY A 23 -0.03 14.52 -33.43
C GLY A 23 0.05 15.54 -32.29
N LYS A 24 -0.89 16.50 -32.19
CA LYS A 24 -1.05 17.42 -31.03
C LYS A 24 -2.17 17.02 -30.08
N LEU A 25 -3.17 16.27 -30.57
CA LEU A 25 -4.21 15.64 -29.76
C LEU A 25 -4.27 14.13 -30.03
N ILE A 26 -4.94 13.38 -29.14
CA ILE A 26 -5.14 11.94 -29.32
C ILE A 26 -6.13 11.74 -30.49
N ASP A 27 -5.93 10.69 -31.31
CA ASP A 27 -6.80 10.38 -32.47
C ASP A 27 -8.30 10.35 -32.12
N LYS A 28 -8.67 10.04 -30.86
CA LYS A 28 -10.06 10.08 -30.34
C LYS A 28 -10.58 11.51 -30.20
N GLU A 29 -9.76 12.42 -29.69
CA GLU A 29 -10.11 13.83 -29.47
C GLU A 29 -10.17 14.58 -30.80
N VAL A 30 -9.23 14.29 -31.71
CA VAL A 30 -9.27 14.81 -33.09
C VAL A 30 -10.55 14.34 -33.79
N ALA A 31 -10.90 13.05 -33.68
CA ALA A 31 -12.14 12.51 -34.23
C ALA A 31 -13.39 13.20 -33.67
N ALA A 32 -13.44 13.41 -32.35
CA ALA A 32 -14.56 14.10 -31.70
C ALA A 32 -14.67 15.57 -32.13
N ARG A 33 -13.54 16.26 -32.29
CA ARG A 33 -13.50 17.69 -32.66
C ARG A 33 -13.85 17.93 -34.13
N LEU A 34 -13.51 16.99 -35.00
CA LEU A 34 -13.77 17.06 -36.44
C LEU A 34 -15.06 16.36 -36.85
N GLY A 35 -15.76 15.69 -35.92
CA GLY A 35 -17.00 14.96 -36.21
C GLY A 35 -16.81 13.72 -37.09
N ILE A 36 -15.58 13.21 -37.22
CA ILE A 36 -15.25 12.09 -38.11
C ILE A 36 -14.94 10.81 -37.34
N LYS A 37 -14.95 9.67 -38.05
CA LYS A 37 -14.55 8.38 -37.49
C LYS A 37 -13.07 8.39 -37.12
N LYS A 38 -12.74 7.83 -35.96
CA LYS A 38 -11.35 7.63 -35.50
C LYS A 38 -10.49 6.88 -36.53
N SER A 39 -11.06 5.95 -37.29
CA SER A 39 -10.37 5.22 -38.35
C SER A 39 -9.89 6.13 -39.49
N ALA A 40 -10.63 7.19 -39.83
CA ALA A 40 -10.22 8.18 -40.83
C ALA A 40 -9.03 9.01 -40.34
N VAL A 41 -9.08 9.46 -39.08
CA VAL A 41 -7.94 10.15 -38.42
C VAL A 41 -6.71 9.26 -38.38
N PHE A 42 -6.87 7.97 -38.04
CA PHE A 42 -5.76 7.02 -37.99
C PHE A 42 -5.11 6.81 -39.37
N ARG A 43 -5.92 6.66 -40.42
CA ARG A 43 -5.44 6.52 -41.81
C ARG A 43 -4.65 7.75 -42.24
N GLU A 44 -5.20 8.94 -42.06
CA GLU A 44 -4.54 10.18 -42.47
C GLU A 44 -3.24 10.42 -41.72
N ARG A 45 -3.28 10.24 -40.39
CA ARG A 45 -2.12 10.38 -39.53
C ARG A 45 -1.00 9.43 -39.98
N THR A 46 -1.35 8.19 -40.32
CA THR A 46 -0.37 7.17 -40.74
C THR A 46 0.14 7.45 -42.16
N ALA A 47 -0.72 7.91 -43.07
CA ALA A 47 -0.33 8.33 -44.43
C ALA A 47 0.66 9.50 -44.41
N ARG A 48 0.51 10.43 -43.44
CA ARG A 48 1.42 11.56 -43.23
C ARG A 48 2.64 11.23 -42.36
N GLY A 49 2.79 9.97 -41.91
CA GLY A 49 3.89 9.55 -41.05
C GLY A 49 3.90 10.19 -39.66
N ILE A 50 2.82 10.86 -39.25
CA ILE A 50 2.75 11.58 -37.97
C ILE A 50 2.55 10.56 -36.86
N LYS A 51 3.37 10.60 -35.81
CA LYS A 51 3.20 9.70 -34.66
C LYS A 51 1.98 10.15 -33.83
N THR A 52 1.11 9.21 -33.46
CA THR A 52 -0.03 9.53 -32.57
C THR A 52 0.48 9.96 -31.20
N LEU A 53 -0.22 10.88 -30.55
CA LEU A 53 -0.09 11.05 -29.11
C LEU A 53 -0.65 9.80 -28.45
N SER A 54 0.27 8.95 -28.00
CA SER A 54 -0.10 7.75 -27.29
C SER A 54 -0.84 8.14 -26.02
N ARG A 55 -2.01 7.52 -25.77
CA ARG A 55 -2.64 7.49 -24.44
C ARG A 55 -1.71 6.94 -23.35
N ASN A 56 -0.59 6.32 -23.72
CA ASN A 56 0.54 6.19 -22.81
C ASN A 56 1.11 7.59 -22.59
N ARG A 57 0.50 8.32 -21.64
CA ARG A 57 1.10 9.42 -20.89
C ARG A 57 2.59 9.08 -20.78
N VAL A 58 3.41 9.86 -21.48
CA VAL A 58 4.82 9.58 -21.72
C VAL A 58 5.42 9.15 -20.40
N TRP A 59 5.95 7.92 -20.34
CA TRP A 59 6.72 7.49 -19.19
C TRP A 59 7.90 8.46 -19.11
N THR A 60 7.79 9.47 -18.24
CA THR A 60 8.85 10.42 -17.99
C THR A 60 9.98 9.71 -17.24
N ASP A 61 11.16 10.31 -17.25
CA ASP A 61 12.29 9.76 -16.49
C ASP A 61 11.98 9.67 -14.99
N GLU A 62 11.17 10.60 -14.47
CA GLU A 62 10.62 10.51 -13.12
C GLU A 62 9.74 9.27 -12.93
N HIS A 63 8.81 8.98 -13.86
CA HIS A 63 7.97 7.79 -13.76
C HIS A 63 8.80 6.49 -13.85
N LEU A 64 9.87 6.51 -14.66
CA LEU A 64 10.81 5.39 -14.78
C LEU A 64 11.62 5.19 -13.50
N ALA A 65 12.07 6.27 -12.87
CA ALA A 65 12.79 6.22 -11.59
C ALA A 65 11.92 5.67 -10.44
N LEU A 66 10.59 5.79 -10.54
CA LEU A 66 9.64 5.24 -9.58
C LEU A 66 9.32 3.75 -9.81
N LEU A 67 9.57 3.21 -11.00
CA LEU A 67 9.37 1.78 -11.27
C LEU A 67 10.36 0.96 -10.44
N GLY A 68 9.85 -0.01 -9.68
CA GLY A 68 10.66 -0.82 -8.76
C GLY A 68 10.95 -0.16 -7.42
N LYS A 69 10.72 1.16 -7.26
CA LYS A 69 10.75 1.83 -5.95
C LYS A 69 9.43 1.72 -5.18
N MET A 70 8.32 1.72 -5.91
CA MET A 70 6.97 1.58 -5.37
C MET A 70 6.21 0.48 -6.11
N CYS A 71 5.26 -0.15 -5.41
CA CYS A 71 4.49 -1.24 -6.00
C CYS A 71 3.60 -0.74 -7.16
N ASP A 72 3.33 -1.63 -8.12
CA ASP A 72 2.56 -1.29 -9.33
C ASP A 72 1.20 -0.66 -9.02
N VAL A 73 0.56 -1.06 -7.91
CA VAL A 73 -0.75 -0.55 -7.48
C VAL A 73 -0.65 0.89 -6.98
N SER A 74 0.36 1.18 -6.16
CA SER A 74 0.57 2.51 -5.59
C SER A 74 1.05 3.49 -6.65
N LEU A 75 1.93 3.04 -7.55
CA LEU A 75 2.37 3.83 -8.70
C LEU A 75 1.21 4.12 -9.66
N ALA A 76 0.36 3.13 -9.93
CA ALA A 76 -0.85 3.30 -10.73
C ALA A 76 -1.78 4.38 -10.16
N LYS A 77 -2.06 4.34 -8.85
CA LYS A 77 -2.86 5.36 -8.17
C LYS A 77 -2.21 6.74 -8.24
N LYS A 78 -0.90 6.83 -8.02
CA LYS A 78 -0.15 8.10 -8.05
C LYS A 78 -0.16 8.73 -9.45
N LEU A 79 -0.07 7.93 -10.49
CA LEU A 79 0.00 8.39 -11.88
C LEU A 79 -1.37 8.47 -12.57
N GLY A 80 -2.43 7.97 -11.93
CA GLY A 80 -3.77 7.89 -12.54
C GLY A 80 -3.82 6.96 -13.76
N ILE A 81 -2.94 5.96 -13.83
CA ILE A 81 -2.86 5.00 -14.95
C ILE A 81 -3.25 3.60 -14.48
N PRO A 82 -3.73 2.71 -15.39
CA PRO A 82 -4.08 1.36 -15.00
C PRO A 82 -2.83 0.58 -14.55
N LYS A 83 -3.00 -0.25 -13.51
CA LYS A 83 -1.96 -1.15 -12.97
C LYS A 83 -1.29 -1.99 -14.07
N SER A 84 -2.07 -2.46 -15.04
CA SER A 84 -1.55 -3.25 -16.17
C SER A 84 -0.51 -2.47 -16.98
N SER A 85 -0.71 -1.18 -17.24
CA SER A 85 0.27 -0.33 -17.92
C SER A 85 1.57 -0.19 -17.14
N VAL A 86 1.48 -0.06 -15.81
CA VAL A 86 2.66 -0.04 -14.92
C VAL A 86 3.39 -1.38 -14.97
N ALA A 87 2.68 -2.49 -14.80
CA ALA A 87 3.24 -3.84 -14.82
C ALA A 87 3.92 -4.15 -16.17
N SER A 88 3.28 -3.79 -17.29
CA SER A 88 3.86 -3.96 -18.62
C SER A 88 5.06 -3.06 -18.88
N ARG A 89 5.11 -1.85 -18.31
CA ARG A 89 6.33 -1.02 -18.40
C ARG A 89 7.44 -1.60 -17.55
N ARG A 90 7.15 -1.97 -16.31
CA ARG A 90 8.08 -2.60 -15.37
C ARG A 90 8.73 -3.86 -15.98
N ALA A 91 7.92 -4.74 -16.54
CA ALA A 91 8.39 -5.97 -17.19
C ALA A 91 9.28 -5.70 -18.41
N ARG A 92 8.93 -4.70 -19.24
CA ARG A 92 9.77 -4.28 -20.38
C ARG A 92 11.09 -3.64 -19.96
N SER A 93 11.14 -3.07 -18.76
CA SER A 93 12.36 -2.54 -18.15
C SER A 93 13.14 -3.60 -17.35
N SER A 94 12.73 -4.88 -17.41
CA SER A 94 13.34 -5.99 -16.67
C SER A 94 13.37 -5.78 -15.14
N ILE A 95 12.42 -5.01 -14.61
CA ILE A 95 12.31 -4.73 -13.18
C ILE A 95 11.35 -5.75 -12.53
N PRO A 96 11.75 -6.46 -11.46
CA PRO A 96 10.87 -7.40 -10.78
C PRO A 96 9.76 -6.70 -9.97
N PRO A 97 8.62 -7.37 -9.70
CA PRO A 97 7.52 -6.78 -8.93
C PRO A 97 7.89 -6.68 -7.46
N LEU A 98 7.56 -5.55 -6.84
CA LEU A 98 7.65 -5.36 -5.39
C LEU A 98 6.63 -6.17 -4.57
N ASN A 99 5.75 -6.91 -5.23
CA ASN A 99 4.74 -7.77 -4.63
C ASN A 99 4.86 -9.22 -5.12
N ALA A 100 6.02 -9.59 -5.66
CA ALA A 100 6.34 -10.98 -5.97
C ALA A 100 6.36 -11.84 -4.69
N PRO A 101 6.20 -13.18 -4.79
CA PRO A 101 6.43 -14.07 -3.66
C PRO A 101 7.75 -13.72 -2.95
N THR A 102 7.78 -13.91 -1.63
CA THR A 102 8.81 -13.34 -0.75
C THR A 102 10.25 -13.70 -1.19
N GLU A 103 10.47 -14.81 -1.92
CA GLU A 103 11.77 -15.16 -2.53
C GLU A 103 12.24 -14.16 -3.61
N ALA A 104 11.33 -13.56 -4.37
CA ALA A 104 11.61 -12.68 -5.50
C ALA A 104 11.43 -11.18 -5.17
N LEU A 105 11.08 -10.85 -3.92
CA LEU A 105 10.96 -9.47 -3.48
C LEU A 105 12.34 -8.81 -3.45
N GLN A 106 12.60 -7.93 -4.42
CA GLN A 106 13.76 -7.06 -4.40
C GLN A 106 13.35 -5.68 -3.91
N LEU A 107 13.56 -5.44 -2.62
CA LEU A 107 13.40 -4.10 -2.06
C LEU A 107 14.55 -3.21 -2.56
N PRO A 108 14.28 -1.98 -3.01
CA PRO A 108 15.34 -1.03 -3.39
C PRO A 108 16.40 -0.89 -2.30
N ALA A 109 17.65 -0.70 -2.72
CA ALA A 109 18.80 -0.59 -1.80
C ALA A 109 18.59 0.49 -0.72
N GLU A 110 17.96 1.61 -1.10
CA GLU A 110 17.59 2.71 -0.20
C GLU A 110 16.78 2.24 1.01
N TYR A 111 15.69 1.50 0.77
CA TYR A 111 14.83 0.99 1.83
C TYR A 111 15.42 -0.24 2.53
N ARG A 112 16.22 -1.04 1.82
CA ARG A 112 16.94 -2.18 2.41
C ARG A 112 17.89 -1.71 3.51
N ALA A 113 18.59 -0.58 3.31
CA ALA A 113 19.47 0.02 4.31
C ALA A 113 18.73 0.60 5.54
N GLN A 114 17.42 0.83 5.42
CA GLN A 114 16.55 1.34 6.48
C GLN A 114 15.90 0.23 7.31
N LEU A 115 15.91 -1.02 6.83
CA LEU A 115 15.39 -2.17 7.59
C LEU A 115 16.16 -2.31 8.90
N GLY A 116 15.44 -2.34 10.02
CA GLY A 116 16.06 -2.38 11.35
C GLY A 116 16.61 -1.03 11.86
N LYS A 117 16.39 0.07 11.11
CA LYS A 117 16.53 1.46 11.60
C LYS A 117 15.20 2.22 11.67
N VAL A 118 14.29 1.93 10.75
CA VAL A 118 12.97 2.54 10.63
C VAL A 118 11.90 1.46 10.83
N SER A 119 10.73 1.83 11.35
CA SER A 119 9.64 0.89 11.55
C SER A 119 9.18 0.24 10.23
N ASP A 120 8.92 -1.07 10.27
CA ASP A 120 8.46 -1.85 9.11
C ASP A 120 7.20 -1.23 8.48
N ALA A 121 6.34 -0.59 9.30
CA ALA A 121 5.11 0.08 8.87
C ALA A 121 5.36 1.35 8.06
N LYS A 122 6.37 2.15 8.42
CA LYS A 122 6.73 3.36 7.68
C LYS A 122 7.32 3.02 6.32
N ILE A 123 8.25 2.08 6.29
CA ILE A 123 8.83 1.55 5.03
C ILE A 123 7.72 0.98 4.14
N ALA A 124 6.79 0.21 4.71
CA ALA A 124 5.66 -0.35 3.98
C ALA A 124 4.78 0.73 3.34
N LYS A 125 4.51 1.82 4.05
CA LYS A 125 3.72 2.96 3.53
C LYS A 125 4.42 3.68 2.39
N GLU A 126 5.72 3.92 2.50
CA GLU A 126 6.52 4.62 1.49
C GLU A 126 6.66 3.80 0.20
N VAL A 127 6.91 2.50 0.33
CA VAL A 127 7.04 1.56 -0.80
C VAL A 127 5.66 1.17 -1.36
N GLY A 128 4.61 1.33 -0.56
CA GLY A 128 3.24 0.97 -0.91
C GLY A 128 2.96 -0.54 -0.86
N VAL A 129 3.68 -1.28 -0.01
CA VAL A 129 3.48 -2.72 0.24
C VAL A 129 2.87 -2.95 1.62
N SER A 130 2.49 -4.19 1.93
CA SER A 130 1.97 -4.51 3.26
C SER A 130 3.09 -4.54 4.32
N ALA A 131 2.80 -4.08 5.54
CA ALA A 131 3.74 -4.17 6.66
C ALA A 131 4.18 -5.63 6.96
N PRO A 132 3.29 -6.64 6.89
CA PRO A 132 3.71 -8.05 6.99
C PRO A 132 4.72 -8.49 5.94
N THR A 133 4.63 -7.97 4.70
CA THR A 133 5.59 -8.27 3.62
C THR A 133 6.98 -7.76 3.99
N ILE A 134 7.10 -6.51 4.43
CA ILE A 134 8.38 -5.94 4.89
C ILE A 134 8.92 -6.68 6.12
N ARG A 135 8.05 -7.03 7.07
CA ARG A 135 8.42 -7.82 8.26
C ARG A 135 8.97 -9.20 7.88
N SER A 136 8.37 -9.86 6.90
CA SER A 136 8.85 -11.15 6.39
C SER A 136 10.19 -11.00 5.69
N TYR A 137 10.34 -9.98 4.85
CA TYR A 137 11.58 -9.67 4.15
C TYR A 137 12.74 -9.39 5.14
N ARG A 138 12.49 -8.55 6.15
CA ARG A 138 13.44 -8.26 7.22
C ARG A 138 13.88 -9.51 7.97
N ARG A 139 12.92 -10.38 8.34
CA ARG A 139 13.21 -11.66 9.03
C ARG A 139 14.06 -12.61 8.18
N LYS A 140 13.78 -12.71 6.88
CA LYS A 140 14.60 -13.53 5.96
C LYS A 140 16.05 -13.05 5.87
N LEU A 141 16.27 -11.73 5.98
CA LEU A 141 17.61 -11.14 6.03
C LEU A 141 18.27 -11.23 7.42
N GLY A 142 17.61 -11.84 8.42
CA GLY A 142 18.13 -11.96 9.79
C GLY A 142 18.19 -10.63 10.55
N ILE A 143 17.56 -9.57 10.03
CA ILE A 143 17.62 -8.23 10.63
C ILE A 143 16.57 -8.16 11.74
N SER A 144 16.94 -7.70 12.93
CA SER A 144 15.99 -7.46 14.03
C SER A 144 15.13 -6.22 13.72
N ALA A 145 13.91 -6.17 14.28
CA ALA A 145 13.07 -5.00 14.11
C ALA A 145 13.70 -3.83 14.86
N THR A 146 13.63 -2.62 14.31
CA THR A 146 13.63 -1.43 15.16
C THR A 146 12.38 -1.53 16.00
N VAL A 147 12.57 -1.86 17.27
CA VAL A 147 11.57 -1.56 18.28
C VAL A 147 11.72 -0.06 18.46
N GLU A 148 10.95 0.72 17.71
CA GLU A 148 10.70 2.12 18.06
C GLU A 148 9.88 2.01 19.34
N PHE A 149 10.58 1.80 20.46
CA PHE A 149 10.00 2.07 21.76
C PHE A 149 9.73 3.56 21.70
N VAL A 150 8.47 3.91 21.41
CA VAL A 150 7.92 5.16 21.92
C VAL A 150 8.09 5.00 23.42
N TYR A 151 9.20 5.53 23.93
CA TYR A 151 9.51 5.51 25.34
C TYR A 151 8.34 6.26 25.96
N PRO A 152 7.52 5.59 26.80
CA PRO A 152 6.51 6.30 27.55
C PRO A 152 7.21 7.41 28.34
N SER A 153 6.57 8.58 28.47
CA SER A 153 7.12 9.71 29.22
C SER A 153 7.60 9.27 30.61
N GLU A 154 8.51 10.01 31.23
CA GLU A 154 8.97 9.74 32.61
C GLU A 154 7.78 9.52 33.57
N ASP A 155 6.64 10.16 33.30
CA ASP A 155 5.37 9.97 34.01
C ASP A 155 4.85 8.52 34.05
N LEU A 156 5.18 7.66 33.07
CA LEU A 156 4.81 6.24 33.12
C LEU A 156 5.62 5.52 34.21
N ASN A 157 6.90 5.88 34.40
CA ASN A 157 7.77 5.19 35.37
C ASN A 157 7.16 5.22 36.78
N GLU A 158 6.51 6.32 37.14
CA GLU A 158 5.85 6.50 38.44
C GLU A 158 4.57 5.67 38.61
N LEU A 159 3.98 5.22 37.50
CA LEU A 159 2.71 4.50 37.47
C LEU A 159 2.88 2.99 37.23
N LEU A 160 4.08 2.53 36.89
CA LEU A 160 4.38 1.10 36.77
C LEU A 160 4.06 0.38 38.08
N GLY A 161 3.19 -0.63 38.02
CA GLY A 161 2.76 -1.40 39.20
C GLY A 161 1.65 -0.75 40.04
N LYS A 162 1.19 0.48 39.71
CA LYS A 162 0.04 1.14 40.36
C LYS A 162 -1.28 0.94 39.61
N ASP A 163 -1.21 0.58 38.34
CA ASP A 163 -2.34 0.24 37.48
C ASP A 163 -1.93 -0.93 36.56
N THR A 164 -2.90 -1.57 35.92
CA THR A 164 -2.66 -2.66 35.00
C THR A 164 -1.85 -2.21 33.79
N ASP A 165 -0.96 -3.09 33.30
CA ASP A 165 -0.12 -2.84 32.11
C ASP A 165 -0.98 -2.45 30.88
N SER A 166 -2.23 -2.95 30.80
CA SER A 166 -3.20 -2.64 29.75
C SER A 166 -3.81 -1.23 29.86
N ASN A 167 -4.10 -0.74 31.06
CA ASN A 167 -4.64 0.61 31.26
C ASN A 167 -3.57 1.67 31.01
N LEU A 168 -2.35 1.42 31.49
CA LEU A 168 -1.18 2.25 31.22
C LEU A 168 -0.89 2.30 29.71
N ALA A 169 -0.96 1.16 29.02
CA ALA A 169 -0.82 1.12 27.57
C ALA A 169 -1.81 2.05 26.84
N LYS A 170 -3.10 1.99 27.21
CA LYS A 170 -4.13 2.86 26.62
C LYS A 170 -3.89 4.34 26.94
N ARG A 171 -3.55 4.65 28.19
CA ARG A 171 -3.35 6.03 28.67
C ARG A 171 -2.18 6.73 27.99
N PHE A 172 -1.09 5.99 27.75
CA PHE A 172 0.14 6.52 27.17
C PHE A 172 0.28 6.24 25.66
N GLY A 173 -0.73 5.66 25.03
CA GLY A 173 -0.71 5.37 23.59
C GLY A 173 0.37 4.35 23.18
N VAL A 174 0.78 3.48 24.09
CA VAL A 174 1.82 2.46 23.88
C VAL A 174 1.24 1.05 23.93
N THR A 175 2.01 0.06 23.50
CA THR A 175 1.56 -1.34 23.60
C THR A 175 1.72 -1.88 25.03
N ALA A 176 0.83 -2.76 25.47
CA ALA A 176 0.92 -3.42 26.79
C ALA A 176 2.24 -4.20 26.96
N ALA A 177 2.78 -4.75 25.86
CA ALA A 177 4.10 -5.40 25.86
C ALA A 177 5.23 -4.42 26.23
N CYS A 178 5.17 -3.15 25.79
CA CYS A 178 6.16 -2.14 26.16
C CYS A 178 6.12 -1.83 27.66
N VAL A 179 4.92 -1.69 28.23
CA VAL A 179 4.74 -1.45 29.67
C VAL A 179 5.24 -2.64 30.48
N TRP A 180 4.89 -3.86 30.07
CA TRP A 180 5.34 -5.10 30.70
C TRP A 180 6.87 -5.27 30.68
N LEU A 181 7.52 -5.05 29.53
CA LEU A 181 8.98 -5.13 29.39
C LEU A 181 9.68 -4.13 30.31
N ARG A 182 9.14 -2.91 30.41
CA ARG A 182 9.67 -1.85 31.25
C ARG A 182 9.48 -2.14 32.74
N ARG A 183 8.29 -2.60 33.14
CA ARG A 183 7.98 -3.09 34.48
C ARG A 183 8.96 -4.19 34.90
N LYS A 184 9.18 -5.19 34.03
CA LYS A 184 10.11 -6.29 34.26
C LYS A 184 11.57 -5.81 34.39
N LYS A 185 12.00 -4.87 33.55
CA LYS A 185 13.35 -4.27 33.61
C LYS A 185 13.56 -3.44 34.88
N ALA A 186 12.51 -2.78 35.37
CA ALA A 186 12.51 -2.03 36.63
C ALA A 186 12.32 -2.93 37.88
N GLY A 187 12.11 -4.24 37.72
CA GLY A 187 11.90 -5.18 38.83
C GLY A 187 10.57 -5.01 39.58
N ILE A 188 9.61 -4.28 39.00
CA ILE A 188 8.33 -3.98 39.66
C ILE A 188 7.36 -5.16 39.44
N PRO A 189 6.65 -5.67 40.45
CA PRO A 189 5.64 -6.72 40.27
C PRO A 189 4.41 -6.21 39.50
N PRO A 190 3.64 -7.09 38.83
CA PRO A 190 2.42 -6.69 38.13
C PRO A 190 1.38 -6.18 39.13
N TYR A 191 0.59 -5.18 38.72
CA TYR A 191 -0.50 -4.67 39.54
C TYR A 191 -1.50 -5.79 39.85
N SER A 192 -1.71 -6.05 41.14
CA SER A 192 -2.71 -6.99 41.65
C SER A 192 -3.70 -6.19 42.49
N ALA A 193 -4.87 -5.91 41.95
CA ALA A 193 -6.00 -5.49 42.78
C ALA A 193 -6.42 -6.73 43.56
N THR A 194 -6.02 -6.83 44.83
CA THR A 194 -6.53 -7.85 45.74
C THR A 194 -8.06 -7.71 45.81
N THR A 195 -8.76 -8.55 45.05
CA THR A 195 -10.14 -8.90 45.38
C THR A 195 -10.09 -9.62 46.72
N THR A 196 -10.35 -8.88 47.79
CA THR A 196 -10.96 -9.42 49.01
C THR A 196 -12.33 -9.94 48.61
N THR A 197 -12.38 -11.09 47.93
CA THR A 197 -13.59 -11.87 47.76
C THR A 197 -13.68 -12.73 49.00
N THR A 198 -14.30 -12.16 50.03
CA THR A 198 -14.85 -12.89 51.17
C THR A 198 -15.79 -13.95 50.58
N HIS A 199 -15.32 -15.20 50.51
CA HIS A 199 -16.14 -16.32 50.12
C HIS A 199 -17.07 -16.60 51.32
N PRO A 200 -18.40 -16.45 51.22
CA PRO A 200 -19.26 -16.89 52.30
C PRO A 200 -19.13 -18.41 52.41
N GLU A 201 -18.78 -18.80 53.62
CA GLU A 201 -18.62 -20.14 54.14
C GLU A 201 -19.83 -21.00 53.75
N ARG A 202 -19.65 -21.91 52.79
CA ARG A 202 -20.66 -22.94 52.52
C ARG A 202 -20.52 -24.00 53.60
N ASP A 203 -21.44 -23.88 54.54
CA ASP A 203 -21.78 -24.82 55.59
C ASP A 203 -21.65 -26.27 55.12
N ARG A 204 -20.86 -27.04 55.88
CA ARG A 204 -20.80 -28.50 55.76
C ARG A 204 -22.15 -29.04 56.20
N ARG A 205 -22.94 -29.58 55.26
CA ARG A 205 -23.94 -30.60 55.58
C ARG A 205 -23.48 -31.94 55.02
N THR A 206 -22.99 -32.74 55.95
CA THR A 206 -22.98 -34.19 55.90
C THR A 206 -24.38 -34.70 55.56
N SER A 207 -24.50 -35.67 54.65
CA SER A 207 -25.42 -36.79 54.81
C SER A 207 -25.19 -37.83 53.72
N THR A 208 -24.59 -38.93 54.15
CA THR A 208 -24.76 -40.29 53.66
C THR A 208 -26.18 -40.60 53.14
N HIS A 209 -26.31 -41.26 51.99
CA HIS A 209 -27.23 -42.42 51.87
C HIS A 209 -26.89 -43.31 50.65
N ARG A 210 -27.14 -44.61 50.84
CA ARG A 210 -26.85 -45.78 50.01
C ARG A 210 -27.81 -45.99 48.84
N GLY A 211 -27.40 -46.88 47.94
CA GLY A 211 -28.27 -47.83 47.23
C GLY A 211 -28.45 -47.49 45.75
N ARG A 212 -28.35 -48.42 44.80
CA ARG A 212 -28.20 -49.87 44.83
C ARG A 212 -27.64 -50.31 43.48
#